data_AF-A0A2U2HN04-F1
#
_entry.id   AF-A0A2U2HN04-F1
#
_cell.length_a   1.000
_cell.length_b   1.000
_cell.length_c   1.000
_cell.angle_alpha   90.00
_cell.angle_beta   90.00
_cell.angle_gamma   90.00
#
_symmetry.space_group_name_H-M   'P 1'
#
loop_
_entity.id
_entity.type
_entity.pdbx_description
1 polymer ?
#
loop_
_entity_poly.entity_id
_entity_poly.type
_entity_poly.pdbx_seq_one_letter_code
_entity_poly.pdbx_strand_id
1 'polypeptide(L)' 'MNVSAIAGLASSIAETGTKQEVDIAILKRAQQIESAAATQLIDALKPVSPNLPANLGTRINTTA' A
#
# COMPACT_ATOMS: atom_id res chain seq x y z
N MET A 1 17.37 42.40 20.95
CA MET A 1 16.08 41.86 20.47
C MET A 1 16.35 40.96 19.27
N ASN A 2 16.53 39.66 19.51
CA ASN A 2 16.82 38.62 18.50
C ASN A 2 16.11 37.29 18.87
N VAL A 3 15.79 37.12 20.16
CA VAL A 3 14.99 36.02 20.73
C VAL A 3 13.60 35.86 20.10
N SER A 4 12.88 36.93 19.76
CA SER A 4 11.58 36.78 19.06
C SER A 4 11.73 36.24 17.64
N ALA A 5 12.82 36.59 16.94
CA ALA A 5 13.09 36.07 15.60
C ALA A 5 13.51 34.59 15.66
N ILE A 6 14.34 34.22 16.64
CA ILE A 6 14.75 32.83 16.88
C ILE A 6 13.54 31.96 17.30
N ALA A 7 12.64 32.48 18.14
CA ALA A 7 11.42 31.79 18.52
C ALA A 7 10.48 31.55 17.33
N GLY A 8 10.32 32.54 16.44
CA GLY A 8 9.55 32.38 15.21
C GLY A 8 10.17 31.35 14.25
N LEU A 9 11.50 31.35 14.11
CA LEU A 9 12.22 30.36 13.31
C LEU A 9 12.07 28.94 13.88
N ALA A 10 12.24 28.77 15.19
CA ALA A 10 12.08 27.49 15.86
C ALA A 10 10.65 26.94 15.69
N SER A 11 9.63 27.80 15.77
CA SER A 11 8.23 27.42 15.50
C SER A 11 8.04 26.97 14.05
N SER A 12 8.60 27.71 13.10
CA SER A 12 8.51 27.37 11.66
C SER A 12 9.20 26.03 11.34
N ILE A 13 10.34 25.74 11.96
CA ILE A 13 11.04 24.45 11.82
C ILE A 13 10.21 23.32 12.42
N ALA A 14 9.63 23.52 13.61
CA ALA A 14 8.80 22.51 14.27
C ALA A 14 7.53 22.19 13.46
N GLU A 15 6.86 23.21 12.93
CA GLU A 15 5.70 23.03 12.03
C GLU A 15 6.08 22.31 10.74
N THR A 16 7.26 22.62 10.17
CA THR A 16 7.75 21.99 8.94
C THR A 16 8.08 20.52 9.17
N GLY A 17 8.77 20.18 10.27
CA GLY A 17 9.04 18.79 10.65
C GLY A 17 7.76 17.99 10.86
N THR A 18 6.78 18.56 11.57
CA THR A 18 5.49 17.90 11.80
C THR A 18 4.75 17.58 10.50
N LYS A 19 4.74 18.51 9.53
CA LYS A 19 4.11 18.27 8.21
C LYS A 19 4.80 17.13 7.46
N GLN A 20 6.13 17.12 7.43
CA GLN A 20 6.91 16.07 6.76
C GLN A 20 6.65 14.69 7.37
N GLU A 21 6.61 14.59 8.71
CA GLU A 21 6.32 13.33 9.40
C GLU A 21 4.91 12.81 9.09
N VAL A 22 3.92 13.71 9.06
CA VAL A 22 2.54 13.37 8.69
C VAL A 22 2.45 12.89 7.24
N ASP A 23 3.10 13.59 6.31
CA ASP A 23 3.10 13.21 4.89
C ASP A 23 3.71 11.81 4.68
N ILE A 24 4.83 11.52 5.35
CA ILE A 24 5.46 10.19 5.33
C ILE A 24 4.55 9.13 5.95
N ALA A 25 3.89 9.45 7.08
CA ALA A 25 2.96 8.53 7.74
C ALA A 25 1.75 8.22 6.85
N ILE A 26 1.19 9.22 6.16
CA ILE A 26 0.09 9.05 5.21
C ILE A 26 0.56 8.21 4.00
N LEU A 27 1.72 8.51 3.43
CA LEU A 27 2.27 7.73 2.32
C LEU A 27 2.46 6.26 2.71
N LYS A 28 3.04 6.00 3.88
CA LYS A 28 3.20 4.65 4.42
C LYS A 28 1.86 3.97 4.64
N ARG A 29 0.86 4.71 5.14
CA ARG A 29 -0.49 4.19 5.33
C ARG A 29 -1.15 3.85 3.99
N ALA A 30 -0.98 4.68 2.96
CA ALA A 30 -1.47 4.43 1.61
C ALA A 30 -0.86 3.14 1.03
N GLN A 31 0.47 2.97 1.12
CA GLN A 31 1.15 1.76 0.70
C GLN A 31 0.64 0.50 1.43
N GLN A 32 0.40 0.59 2.73
CA GLN A 32 -0.18 -0.51 3.51
C GLN A 32 -1.60 -0.86 3.05
N ILE A 33 -2.42 0.15 2.73
CA ILE A 33 -3.78 -0.07 2.22
C ILE A 33 -3.75 -0.73 0.84
N GLU A 34 -2.86 -0.28 -0.06
CA GLU A 34 -2.69 -0.90 -1.38
C GLU A 34 -2.27 -2.37 -1.26
N SER A 35 -1.32 -2.69 -0.37
CA SER A 35 -0.89 -4.07 -0.13
C SER A 35 -2.00 -4.94 0.44
N ALA A 36 -2.80 -4.40 1.38
CA ALA A 36 -3.96 -5.09 1.94
C ALA A 36 -5.06 -5.32 0.90
N ALA A 37 -5.30 -4.34 0.02
CA ALA A 37 -6.26 -4.48 -1.07
C ALA A 37 -5.78 -5.53 -2.10
N ALA A 38 -4.50 -5.54 -2.45
CA ALA A 38 -3.92 -6.52 -3.36
C ALA A 38 -4.04 -7.96 -2.82
N THR A 39 -3.78 -8.17 -1.54
CA THR A 39 -3.95 -9.49 -0.90
C THR A 39 -5.40 -9.92 -0.83
N GLN A 40 -6.33 -9.01 -0.52
CA GLN A 40 -7.77 -9.31 -0.57
C GLN A 40 -8.25 -9.67 -1.99
N LEU A 41 -7.73 -9.01 -3.03
CA LEU A 41 -8.04 -9.37 -4.41
C LEU A 41 -7.49 -10.75 -4.77
N ILE A 42 -6.26 -11.09 -4.34
CA ILE A 42 -5.67 -12.41 -4.52
C ILE A 42 -6.46 -13.50 -3.79
N ASP A 43 -6.92 -13.24 -2.56
CA ASP A 43 -7.76 -14.19 -1.82
C ASP A 43 -9.18 -14.32 -2.42
N ALA A 44 -9.70 -13.23 -3.00
CA ALA A 44 -10.98 -13.22 -3.71
C ALA A 44 -10.91 -13.99 -5.04
N LEU A 45 -9.73 -14.11 -5.64
CA LEU A 45 -9.45 -15.16 -6.61
C LEU A 45 -9.49 -16.51 -5.87
N LYS A 46 -10.71 -17.06 -5.73
CA LYS A 46 -10.89 -18.50 -5.45
C LYS A 46 -9.91 -19.27 -6.33
N PRO A 47 -9.28 -20.36 -5.83
CA PRO A 47 -8.45 -21.21 -6.67
C PRO A 47 -9.24 -21.46 -7.93
N VAL A 48 -8.65 -21.10 -9.08
CA VAL A 48 -9.25 -21.27 -10.40
C VAL A 48 -9.53 -22.75 -10.48
N SER A 49 -10.73 -23.16 -10.05
CA SER A 49 -11.20 -24.51 -10.26
C SER A 49 -11.08 -24.64 -11.76
N PRO A 50 -10.21 -25.52 -12.26
CA PRO A 50 -10.19 -25.78 -13.68
C PRO A 50 -11.65 -26.07 -14.00
N ASN A 51 -12.21 -25.33 -14.95
CA ASN A 51 -13.59 -25.48 -15.40
C ASN A 51 -13.73 -26.81 -16.18
N LEU A 52 -13.03 -27.84 -15.72
CA LEU A 52 -12.87 -29.17 -16.26
C LEU A 52 -13.84 -30.03 -15.45
N PRO A 53 -15.03 -30.33 -16.00
CA PRO A 53 -15.91 -31.30 -15.39
C PRO A 53 -15.15 -32.61 -15.14
N ALA A 54 -15.52 -33.32 -14.07
CA ALA A 54 -14.78 -34.47 -13.54
C ALA A 54 -14.57 -35.64 -14.53
N ASN A 55 -15.17 -35.57 -15.72
CA ASN A 55 -15.00 -36.51 -16.83
C ASN A 55 -13.85 -36.15 -17.79
N LEU A 56 -13.25 -34.96 -17.68
CA LEU A 56 -12.08 -34.57 -18.46
C LEU A 56 -10.82 -34.86 -17.63
N GLY A 57 -10.17 -35.98 -17.95
CA GLY A 57 -8.90 -36.38 -17.32
C GLY A 57 -7.80 -35.34 -17.50
N THR A 58 -6.76 -35.44 -16.67
CA THR A 58 -5.61 -34.53 -16.48
C THR A 58 -4.72 -34.25 -17.71
N ARG A 59 -5.13 -34.60 -18.93
CA ARG A 59 -4.39 -34.34 -20.16
C ARG A 59 -4.97 -33.13 -20.89
N ILE A 60 -4.59 -31.94 -20.45
CA ILE A 60 -4.81 -30.73 -21.24
C ILE A 60 -3.72 -30.70 -22.31
N ASN A 61 -4.10 -30.74 -23.59
CA ASN A 61 -3.17 -30.52 -24.70
C ASN A 61 -2.76 -29.05 -24.69
N THR A 62 -1.67 -28.71 -24.01
CA THR A 62 -1.00 -27.42 -24.13
C THR A 62 -0.06 -27.50 -25.33
N THR A 63 -0.44 -26.93 -26.47
CA THR A 63 0.51 -26.57 -27.53
C THR A 63 1.29 -25.34 -27.07
N ALA A 64 2.62 -25.44 -27.08
CA ALA A 64 3.56 -24.38 -26.73
C ALA A 64 3.61 -23.25 -27.77
#